data_AF-A0A8H7UEQ3-F1
#
_entry.id   AF-A0A8H7UEQ3-F1
#
_cell.length_a   1.000
_cell.length_b   1.000
_cell.length_c   1.000
_cell.angle_alpha   90.00
_cell.angle_beta   90.00
_cell.angle_gamma   90.00
#
_symmetry.space_group_name_H-M   'P 1'
#
loop_
_entity.id
_entity.type
_entity.pdbx_description
1 polymer ?
#
loop_
_entity_poly.entity_id
_entity_poly.type
_entity_poly.pdbx_seq_one_letter_code
_entity_poly.pdbx_strand_id
1 'polypeptide(L)'
;MQHNNNPQLQQYLNHRSQQMPMAANTGARSDPYTAYATALMSNQLPIQQSFQQQQPTQQQQHEQVQHKLAQLDEEKIYTLVLELLNPNLREQALLELSKKREQYEDLALILWHSFGVMSALLQEIVTVYPLLAPPSLTGIASNRVCNALALLQCVASHQETRTLFLNAHIPLFLYPFLNTTSKTRPFEYLRLTSLGVIGALNDNPDVINFLLSTEIIPLCLRIMETGSELSKTVAIFIVQKILLDETGLLYICQTYERFYAVATVLNNMVNHLVETQAIRLLKHVIRCYLRLSENPRAREALRQCLPEPLRDATFSQALKDDITTKRCLAQLLVHLSDNVQAA
;
A
#
# COMPACT_ATOMS: atom_id res chain seq x y z
N MET A 1 38.60 52.28 10.82
CA MET A 1 38.69 51.54 9.54
C MET A 1 39.91 50.64 9.59
N GLN A 2 39.77 49.44 10.14
CA GLN A 2 40.83 48.43 10.15
C GLN A 2 40.25 47.12 9.61
N HIS A 3 40.84 46.69 8.50
CA HIS A 3 40.58 45.43 7.82
C HIS A 3 40.94 44.27 8.74
N ASN A 4 39.98 43.37 8.97
CA ASN A 4 40.26 42.07 9.57
C ASN A 4 40.50 41.06 8.44
N ASN A 5 41.78 40.79 8.15
CA ASN A 5 42.22 39.72 7.26
C ASN A 5 41.80 38.39 7.88
N ASN A 6 40.94 37.62 7.20
CA ASN A 6 40.59 36.27 7.63
C ASN A 6 41.49 35.25 6.91
N PRO A 7 42.50 34.67 7.59
CA PRO A 7 43.53 33.83 6.97
C PRO A 7 43.00 32.51 6.39
N GLN A 8 41.80 32.07 6.79
CA GLN A 8 41.17 30.86 6.27
C GLN A 8 40.66 31.02 4.83
N LEU A 9 40.21 32.22 4.43
CA LEU A 9 39.73 32.47 3.07
C LEU A 9 40.87 32.44 2.04
N GLN A 10 42.07 32.87 2.47
CA GLN A 10 43.27 32.92 1.64
C GLN A 10 43.91 31.53 1.46
N GLN A 11 43.82 30.67 2.47
CA GLN A 11 44.17 29.25 2.35
C GLN A 11 43.23 28.51 1.39
N TYR A 12 41.93 28.83 1.40
CA TYR A 12 40.95 28.20 0.51
C TYR A 12 41.17 28.58 -0.97
N LEU A 13 41.53 29.83 -1.24
CA LEU A 13 41.85 30.31 -2.59
C LEU A 13 43.18 29.73 -3.13
N ASN A 14 44.17 29.50 -2.26
CA ASN A 14 45.45 28.88 -2.63
C ASN A 14 45.37 27.36 -2.87
N HIS A 15 44.42 26.65 -2.25
CA HIS A 15 44.20 25.23 -2.53
C HIS A 15 43.43 24.98 -3.83
N ARG A 16 42.55 25.91 -4.22
CA ARG A 16 41.72 25.76 -5.43
C ARG A 16 42.47 26.06 -6.74
N SER A 17 43.62 26.72 -6.69
CA SER A 17 44.47 27.01 -7.85
C SER A 17 45.42 25.87 -8.24
N GLN A 18 45.49 24.77 -7.47
CA GLN A 18 46.40 23.63 -7.74
C GLN A 18 45.71 22.35 -8.24
N GLN A 19 44.40 22.37 -8.49
CA GLN A 19 43.66 21.20 -9.01
C GLN A 19 42.81 21.57 -10.23
N MET A 20 43.46 21.77 -11.37
CA MET A 20 42.85 21.63 -12.70
C MET A 20 43.86 20.92 -13.61
N PRO A 21 43.59 19.69 -14.09
CA PRO A 21 44.36 19.12 -15.18
C PRO A 21 43.94 19.79 -16.50
N MET A 22 44.91 20.44 -17.16
CA MET A 22 44.80 20.93 -18.53
C MET A 22 44.69 19.73 -19.49
N ALA A 23 43.64 19.73 -20.31
CA ALA A 23 43.49 18.80 -21.42
C ALA A 23 44.54 19.11 -22.50
N ALA A 24 45.37 18.12 -22.84
CA ALA A 24 46.18 18.12 -24.05
C ALA A 24 46.01 16.78 -24.77
N ASN A 25 45.68 16.93 -26.04
CA ASN A 25 45.21 15.94 -27.00
C ASN A 25 46.40 15.25 -27.70
N THR A 26 46.52 13.92 -27.61
CA THR A 26 47.18 13.08 -28.64
C THR A 26 46.82 11.58 -28.49
N GLY A 27 46.10 11.06 -29.50
CA GLY A 27 46.50 9.84 -30.23
C GLY A 27 46.35 8.45 -29.59
N ALA A 28 45.38 7.70 -30.14
CA ALA A 28 45.48 6.26 -30.49
C ALA A 28 45.21 5.18 -29.42
N ARG A 29 43.98 4.64 -29.50
CA ARG A 29 43.59 3.21 -29.59
C ARG A 29 44.42 2.20 -28.79
N SER A 30 43.83 1.63 -27.74
CA SER A 30 43.36 0.23 -27.67
C SER A 30 43.23 -0.24 -26.22
N ASP A 31 42.04 -0.72 -25.87
CA ASP A 31 41.81 -1.79 -24.89
C ASP A 31 41.11 -2.89 -25.70
N PRO A 32 41.19 -4.21 -25.39
CA PRO A 32 41.16 -4.72 -24.01
C PRO A 32 41.86 -6.09 -23.77
N TYR A 33 41.87 -6.55 -22.50
CA TYR A 33 42.10 -7.95 -22.05
C TYR A 33 43.47 -8.62 -22.31
N THR A 34 44.33 -8.60 -21.29
CA THR A 34 45.21 -9.74 -20.95
C THR A 34 45.36 -9.74 -19.43
N ALA A 35 44.42 -10.35 -18.72
CA ALA A 35 44.53 -11.74 -18.29
C ALA A 35 45.87 -11.98 -17.56
N TYR A 36 45.85 -11.95 -16.23
CA TYR A 36 45.81 -13.20 -15.46
C TYR A 36 46.96 -14.13 -15.84
N ALA A 37 48.13 -13.95 -15.20
CA ALA A 37 49.09 -15.01 -14.86
C ALA A 37 50.52 -14.45 -14.83
N THR A 38 51.00 -14.08 -13.65
CA THR A 38 52.34 -14.49 -13.17
C THR A 38 52.42 -14.14 -11.69
N ALA A 39 52.14 -15.13 -10.84
CA ALA A 39 53.17 -15.89 -10.11
C ALA A 39 53.66 -15.10 -8.89
N LEU A 40 53.01 -15.28 -7.74
CA LEU A 40 53.41 -16.27 -6.72
C LEU A 40 54.92 -16.27 -6.41
N MET A 41 55.17 -15.93 -5.13
CA MET A 41 56.29 -16.31 -4.28
C MET A 41 57.61 -15.54 -4.45
N SER A 42 57.92 -14.67 -3.48
CA SER A 42 58.95 -14.95 -2.45
C SER A 42 59.29 -13.72 -1.59
N ASN A 43 59.62 -14.00 -0.32
CA ASN A 43 60.40 -13.17 0.63
C ASN A 43 59.70 -11.95 1.27
N GLN A 44 59.35 -11.97 2.57
CA GLN A 44 60.14 -12.03 3.82
C GLN A 44 60.20 -10.64 4.51
N LEU A 45 59.35 -10.49 5.54
CA LEU A 45 59.59 -9.89 6.88
C LEU A 45 60.03 -8.39 7.03
N PRO A 46 59.82 -7.78 8.22
CA PRO A 46 59.24 -6.43 8.36
C PRO A 46 60.20 -5.39 8.94
N ILE A 47 60.00 -4.10 8.63
CA ILE A 47 60.59 -2.99 9.39
C ILE A 47 59.55 -1.87 9.56
N GLN A 48 59.27 -1.57 10.82
CA GLN A 48 58.52 -0.41 11.31
C GLN A 48 59.21 0.90 10.91
N GLN A 49 58.44 1.93 10.55
CA GLN A 49 58.39 3.21 11.28
C GLN A 49 57.46 4.22 10.58
N SER A 50 56.32 4.46 11.23
CA SER A 50 55.68 5.77 11.47
C SER A 50 55.86 6.88 10.42
N PHE A 51 54.77 7.31 9.76
CA PHE A 51 54.31 8.71 9.78
C PHE A 51 52.87 8.84 9.23
N GLN A 52 52.05 9.58 9.98
CA GLN A 52 50.80 10.26 9.60
C GLN A 52 49.50 9.46 9.46
N GLN A 53 48.97 9.07 10.62
CA GLN A 53 47.57 9.35 10.96
C GLN A 53 47.28 10.85 10.90
N GLN A 54 46.24 11.26 10.17
CA GLN A 54 45.25 12.26 10.58
C GLN A 54 44.22 12.47 9.46
N GLN A 55 43.17 11.65 9.42
CA GLN A 55 41.79 12.02 9.04
C GLN A 55 40.83 10.79 9.11
N PRO A 56 40.31 10.43 10.30
CA PRO A 56 39.02 9.71 10.38
C PRO A 56 37.95 10.44 11.21
N THR A 57 38.22 11.63 11.74
CA THR A 57 37.38 12.25 12.77
C THR A 57 36.09 12.90 12.28
N GLN A 58 35.97 13.25 10.99
CA GLN A 58 34.75 13.89 10.47
C GLN A 58 33.64 12.88 10.08
N GLN A 59 33.99 11.66 9.67
CA GLN A 59 33.02 10.61 9.37
C GLN A 59 32.42 9.99 10.65
N GLN A 60 33.25 9.76 11.68
CA GLN A 60 32.77 9.24 12.98
C GLN A 60 31.86 10.23 13.74
N GLN A 61 32.05 11.54 13.58
CA GLN A 61 31.18 12.55 14.20
C GLN A 61 29.81 12.65 13.52
N HIS A 62 29.72 12.48 12.20
CA HIS A 62 28.44 12.45 11.48
C HIS A 62 27.62 11.19 11.84
N GLU A 63 28.26 10.02 11.91
CA GLU A 63 27.59 8.78 12.31
C GLU A 63 27.08 8.81 13.76
N GLN A 64 27.85 9.40 14.70
CA GLN A 64 27.41 9.54 16.10
C GLN A 64 26.23 10.49 16.27
N VAL A 65 26.18 11.60 15.52
CA VAL A 65 25.05 12.54 15.57
C VAL A 65 23.80 11.91 14.96
N GLN A 66 23.94 11.18 13.86
CA GLN A 66 22.82 10.51 13.18
C GLN A 66 22.24 9.37 14.03
N HIS A 67 23.09 8.59 14.70
CA HIS A 67 22.65 7.56 15.64
C HIS A 67 21.93 8.14 16.85
N LYS A 68 22.39 9.28 17.37
CA LYS A 68 21.74 9.95 18.51
C LYS A 68 20.38 10.56 18.13
N LEU A 69 20.25 11.04 16.89
CA LEU A 69 18.97 11.56 16.38
C LEU A 69 17.94 10.44 16.21
N ALA A 70 18.35 9.28 15.69
CA ALA A 70 17.51 8.10 15.56
C ALA A 70 16.99 7.59 16.92
N GLN A 71 17.87 7.55 17.94
CA GLN A 71 17.48 7.19 19.31
C GLN A 71 16.46 8.16 19.91
N LEU A 72 16.62 9.46 19.70
CA LEU A 72 15.67 10.46 20.17
C LEU A 72 14.31 10.35 19.47
N ASP A 73 14.29 9.92 18.22
CA ASP A 73 13.03 9.70 17.50
C ASP A 73 12.33 8.41 17.94
N GLU A 74 13.09 7.37 18.28
CA GLU A 74 12.57 6.13 18.87
C GLU A 74 11.95 6.37 20.26
N GLU A 75 12.63 7.13 21.14
CA GLU A 75 12.12 7.48 22.47
C GLU A 75 10.79 8.27 22.40
N LYS A 76 10.66 9.14 21.39
CA LYS A 76 9.40 9.84 21.11
C LYS A 76 8.29 8.89 20.67
N ILE A 77 8.58 7.86 19.87
CA ILE A 77 7.58 6.86 19.49
C ILE A 77 7.07 6.12 20.72
N TYR A 78 7.94 5.64 21.60
CA TYR A 78 7.52 4.97 22.83
C TYR A 78 6.68 5.89 23.73
N THR A 79 7.06 7.16 23.85
CA THR A 79 6.28 8.16 24.59
C THR A 79 4.87 8.31 24.01
N LEU A 80 4.75 8.50 22.69
CA LEU A 80 3.46 8.61 22.02
C LEU A 80 2.60 7.35 22.17
N VAL A 81 3.21 6.16 22.16
CA VAL A 81 2.50 4.89 22.38
C VAL A 81 1.94 4.81 23.80
N LEU A 82 2.70 5.26 24.81
CA LEU A 82 2.19 5.36 26.19
C LEU A 82 1.06 6.39 26.31
N GLU A 83 1.16 7.51 25.60
CA GLU A 83 0.13 8.55 25.58
C GLU A 83 -1.21 8.07 25.00
N LEU A 84 -1.23 7.03 24.16
CA LEU A 84 -2.47 6.40 23.69
C LEU A 84 -3.33 5.85 24.84
N LEU A 85 -2.71 5.45 25.95
CA LEU A 85 -3.42 4.92 27.11
C LEU A 85 -4.10 6.03 27.94
N ASN A 86 -3.65 7.28 27.81
CA ASN A 86 -4.23 8.42 28.52
C ASN A 86 -5.31 9.10 27.65
N PRO A 87 -6.61 9.07 28.04
CA PRO A 87 -7.69 9.64 27.24
C PRO A 87 -7.50 11.12 26.85
N ASN A 88 -6.81 11.90 27.68
CA ASN A 88 -6.57 13.33 27.45
C ASN A 88 -5.48 13.60 26.40
N LEU A 89 -4.53 12.69 26.23
CA LEU A 89 -3.40 12.83 25.30
C LEU A 89 -3.60 12.01 24.02
N ARG A 90 -4.47 10.99 24.08
CA ARG A 90 -4.69 10.01 23.02
C ARG A 90 -4.97 10.62 21.66
N GLU A 91 -5.78 11.67 21.57
CA GLU A 91 -6.12 12.30 20.28
C GLU A 91 -4.88 12.84 19.55
N GLN A 92 -4.00 13.51 20.31
CA GLN A 92 -2.75 14.03 19.76
C GLN A 92 -1.77 12.89 19.42
N ALA A 93 -1.67 11.88 20.29
CA ALA A 93 -0.83 10.72 20.06
C ALA A 93 -1.25 9.93 18.80
N LEU A 94 -2.55 9.74 18.59
CA LEU A 94 -3.10 9.12 17.38
C LEU A 94 -2.68 9.86 16.11
N LEU A 95 -2.78 11.20 16.13
CA LEU A 95 -2.41 12.04 14.99
C LEU A 95 -0.91 11.98 14.67
N GLU A 96 -0.05 12.02 15.68
CA GLU A 96 1.39 12.01 15.47
C GLU A 96 1.90 10.62 15.06
N LEU A 97 1.36 9.55 15.66
CA LEU A 97 1.72 8.18 15.27
C LEU A 97 1.22 7.86 13.86
N SER A 98 0.01 8.31 13.48
CA SER A 98 -0.55 8.02 12.14
C SER A 98 0.29 8.63 11.01
N LYS A 99 0.91 9.80 11.25
CA LYS A 99 1.87 10.43 10.32
C LYS A 99 3.19 9.67 10.22
N LYS A 100 3.64 9.04 11.31
CA LYS A 100 4.94 8.36 11.38
C LYS A 100 4.90 6.89 10.99
N ARG A 101 3.71 6.31 10.77
CA ARG A 101 3.51 4.87 10.52
C ARG A 101 4.32 4.30 9.34
N GLU A 102 4.67 5.12 8.35
CA GLU A 102 5.43 4.68 7.16
C GLU A 102 6.95 4.82 7.35
N GLN A 103 7.39 5.57 8.38
CA GLN A 103 8.80 5.85 8.64
C GLN A 103 9.43 4.87 9.62
N TYR A 104 8.60 4.13 10.36
CA TYR A 104 9.05 3.26 11.45
C TYR A 104 8.47 1.86 11.26
N GLU A 105 9.30 0.96 10.70
CA GLU A 105 8.91 -0.39 10.27
C GLU A 105 8.37 -1.23 11.45
N ASP A 106 9.00 -1.11 12.62
CA ASP A 106 8.64 -1.87 13.82
C ASP A 106 7.41 -1.32 14.56
N LEU A 107 6.76 -0.26 14.06
CA LEU A 107 5.65 0.38 14.77
C LEU A 107 4.50 -0.61 14.98
N ALA A 108 4.23 -1.48 14.00
CA ALA A 108 3.20 -2.50 14.10
C ALA A 108 3.44 -3.47 15.28
N LEU A 109 4.70 -3.88 15.49
CA LEU A 109 5.10 -4.75 16.59
C LEU A 109 4.93 -4.04 17.93
N ILE A 110 5.38 -2.80 18.03
CA ILE A 110 5.26 -1.99 19.25
C ILE A 110 3.79 -1.80 19.62
N LEU A 111 2.94 -1.41 18.65
CA LEU A 111 1.51 -1.20 18.88
C LEU A 111 0.81 -2.47 19.37
N TRP A 112 1.16 -3.62 18.78
CA TRP A 112 0.54 -4.89 19.13
C TRP A 112 0.96 -5.40 20.51
N HIS A 113 2.26 -5.35 20.81
CA HIS A 113 2.84 -5.94 22.03
C HIS A 113 2.82 -5.00 23.24
N SER A 114 2.57 -3.70 23.04
CA SER A 114 2.41 -2.75 24.14
C SER A 114 1.09 -2.96 24.87
N PHE A 115 1.17 -3.06 26.21
CA PHE A 115 0.01 -3.32 27.07
C PHE A 115 -1.10 -2.28 26.86
N GLY A 116 -2.32 -2.75 26.58
CA GLY A 116 -3.52 -1.91 26.51
C GLY A 116 -3.69 -1.08 25.22
N VAL A 117 -2.69 -1.04 24.34
CA VAL A 117 -2.73 -0.19 23.13
C VAL A 117 -3.81 -0.65 22.15
N MET A 118 -3.86 -1.94 21.82
CA MET A 118 -4.92 -2.48 20.94
C MET A 118 -6.32 -2.25 21.53
N SER A 119 -6.48 -2.35 22.86
CA SER A 119 -7.75 -2.04 23.53
C SER A 119 -8.12 -0.55 23.42
N ALA A 120 -7.15 0.35 23.54
CA ALA A 120 -7.36 1.78 23.34
C ALA A 120 -7.78 2.11 21.90
N LEU A 121 -7.15 1.48 20.90
CA LEU A 121 -7.53 1.64 19.48
C LEU A 121 -8.95 1.12 19.20
N LEU A 122 -9.32 -0.03 19.77
CA LEU A 122 -10.68 -0.57 19.68
C LEU A 122 -11.70 0.34 20.38
N GLN A 123 -11.34 0.95 21.50
CA GLN A 123 -12.19 1.91 22.18
C GLN A 123 -12.51 3.11 21.29
N GLU A 124 -11.53 3.64 20.54
CA GLU A 124 -11.77 4.72 19.57
C GLU A 124 -12.77 4.33 18.47
N ILE A 125 -12.78 3.06 18.04
CA ILE A 125 -13.79 2.55 17.10
C ILE A 125 -15.18 2.52 17.75
N VAL A 126 -15.29 1.88 18.93
CA VAL A 126 -16.59 1.64 19.57
C VAL A 126 -17.26 2.96 20.01
N THR A 127 -16.49 3.97 20.40
CA THR A 127 -17.03 5.29 20.76
C THR A 127 -17.74 6.00 19.59
N VAL A 128 -17.45 5.61 18.35
CA VAL A 128 -18.09 6.16 17.15
C VAL A 128 -19.41 5.47 16.82
N TYR A 129 -19.67 4.25 17.31
CA TYR A 129 -20.90 3.50 16.97
C TYR A 129 -22.20 4.25 17.23
N PRO A 130 -22.39 4.98 18.35
CA PRO A 130 -23.60 5.76 18.58
C PRO A 130 -23.81 6.90 17.56
N LEU A 131 -22.76 7.32 16.85
CA LEU A 131 -22.81 8.40 15.86
C LEU A 131 -23.15 7.91 14.43
N LEU A 132 -23.27 6.59 14.24
CA LEU A 132 -23.58 5.99 12.94
C LEU A 132 -25.07 6.02 12.62
N ALA A 133 -25.92 5.84 13.64
CA ALA A 133 -27.37 5.77 13.51
C ALA A 133 -28.07 6.41 14.73
N PRO A 134 -28.74 7.57 14.59
CA PRO A 134 -28.83 8.40 13.39
C PRO A 134 -27.46 8.96 12.96
N PRO A 135 -27.26 9.33 11.68
CA PRO A 135 -25.94 9.73 11.18
C PRO A 135 -25.54 11.12 11.69
N SER A 136 -24.84 11.17 12.82
CA SER A 136 -24.40 12.40 13.50
C SER A 136 -22.87 12.56 13.58
N LEU A 137 -22.13 11.76 12.81
CA LEU A 137 -20.66 11.81 12.77
C LEU A 137 -20.13 13.16 12.28
N THR A 138 -19.35 13.83 13.13
CA THR A 138 -18.69 15.10 12.80
C THR A 138 -17.36 14.88 12.10
N GLY A 139 -16.83 15.92 11.43
CA GLY A 139 -15.51 15.86 10.80
C GLY A 139 -14.37 15.61 11.79
N ILE A 140 -14.45 16.19 12.99
CA ILE A 140 -13.45 16.01 14.05
C ILE A 140 -13.45 14.55 14.54
N ALA A 141 -14.62 14.01 14.88
CA ALA A 141 -14.76 12.63 15.33
C ALA A 141 -14.31 11.63 14.25
N SER A 142 -14.67 11.86 12.99
CA SER A 142 -14.20 11.06 11.85
C SER A 142 -12.69 11.09 11.69
N ASN A 143 -12.05 12.27 11.75
CA ASN A 143 -10.60 12.38 11.65
C ASN A 143 -9.88 11.63 12.77
N ARG A 144 -10.38 11.77 14.00
CA ARG A 144 -9.80 11.10 15.18
C ARG A 144 -9.85 9.58 15.05
N VAL A 145 -11.01 8.99 14.73
CA VAL A 145 -11.11 7.53 14.56
C VAL A 145 -10.32 7.06 13.33
N CYS A 146 -10.26 7.84 12.25
CA CYS A 146 -9.45 7.49 11.07
C CYS A 146 -7.95 7.44 11.39
N ASN A 147 -7.45 8.25 12.33
CA ASN A 147 -6.07 8.11 12.83
C ASN A 147 -5.87 6.78 13.55
N ALA A 148 -6.83 6.32 14.36
CA ALA A 148 -6.78 4.99 14.96
C ALA A 148 -6.84 3.87 13.91
N LEU A 149 -7.72 3.99 12.90
CA LEU A 149 -7.80 3.06 11.78
C LEU A 149 -6.49 3.01 10.97
N ALA A 150 -5.80 4.14 10.80
CA ALA A 150 -4.50 4.21 10.15
C ALA A 150 -3.43 3.39 10.90
N LEU A 151 -3.46 3.36 12.23
CA LEU A 151 -2.58 2.52 13.05
C LEU A 151 -2.98 1.05 12.96
N LEU A 152 -4.28 0.73 12.97
CA LEU A 152 -4.75 -0.64 12.74
C LEU A 152 -4.38 -1.15 11.34
N GLN A 153 -4.37 -0.28 10.33
CA GLN A 153 -3.89 -0.62 8.99
C GLN A 153 -2.39 -0.99 9.01
N CYS A 154 -1.57 -0.25 9.77
CA CYS A 154 -0.16 -0.58 9.97
C CYS A 154 0.00 -1.98 10.59
N VAL A 155 -0.74 -2.27 11.66
CA VAL A 155 -0.75 -3.60 12.29
C VAL A 155 -1.23 -4.69 11.32
N ALA A 156 -2.31 -4.46 10.55
CA ALA A 156 -2.83 -5.41 9.57
C ALA A 156 -1.84 -5.71 8.43
N SER A 157 -1.01 -4.73 8.05
CA SER A 157 -0.06 -4.85 6.96
C SER A 157 1.23 -5.58 7.33
N HIS A 158 1.59 -5.65 8.62
CA HIS A 158 2.86 -6.23 9.07
C HIS A 158 2.80 -7.77 9.16
N GLN A 159 3.85 -8.44 8.70
CA GLN A 159 3.83 -9.91 8.52
C GLN A 159 3.61 -10.68 9.82
N GLU A 160 4.20 -10.24 10.93
CA GLU A 160 4.13 -10.93 12.22
C GLU A 160 2.81 -10.69 12.98
N THR A 161 2.18 -9.53 12.79
CA THR A 161 0.97 -9.16 13.53
C THR A 161 -0.31 -9.38 12.74
N ARG A 162 -0.24 -9.51 11.40
CA ARG A 162 -1.41 -9.76 10.53
C ARG A 162 -2.25 -10.95 10.98
N THR A 163 -1.62 -12.09 11.24
CA THR A 163 -2.34 -13.30 11.68
C THR A 163 -2.94 -13.12 13.07
N LEU A 164 -2.23 -12.42 13.97
CA LEU A 164 -2.73 -12.12 15.31
C LEU A 164 -3.94 -11.17 15.25
N PHE A 165 -3.88 -10.16 14.39
CA PHE A 165 -4.95 -9.20 14.11
C PHE A 165 -6.21 -9.90 13.56
N LEU A 166 -6.02 -10.84 12.64
CA LEU A 166 -7.09 -11.66 12.07
C LEU A 166 -7.73 -12.56 13.13
N ASN A 167 -6.91 -13.29 13.91
CA ASN A 167 -7.37 -14.19 14.96
C ASN A 167 -8.09 -13.47 16.10
N ALA A 168 -7.74 -12.20 16.35
CA ALA A 168 -8.44 -11.33 17.29
C ALA A 168 -9.79 -10.81 16.74
N HIS A 169 -10.17 -11.15 15.51
CA HIS A 169 -11.42 -10.74 14.85
C HIS A 169 -11.62 -9.22 14.80
N ILE A 170 -10.53 -8.44 14.86
CA ILE A 170 -10.56 -6.97 14.80
C ILE A 170 -11.28 -6.43 13.55
N PRO A 171 -11.15 -7.03 12.34
CA PRO A 171 -11.89 -6.57 11.16
C PRO A 171 -13.40 -6.42 11.37
N LEU A 172 -14.02 -7.25 12.22
CA LEU A 172 -15.46 -7.21 12.47
C LEU A 172 -15.92 -5.89 13.10
N PHE A 173 -15.05 -5.23 13.86
CA PHE A 173 -15.34 -3.92 14.45
C PHE A 173 -15.48 -2.82 13.38
N LEU A 174 -15.01 -3.07 12.16
CA LEU A 174 -15.07 -2.10 11.06
C LEU A 174 -16.34 -2.24 10.21
N TYR A 175 -17.06 -3.36 10.32
CA TYR A 175 -18.20 -3.64 9.47
C TYR A 175 -19.38 -2.67 9.70
N PRO A 176 -19.67 -2.21 10.94
CA PRO A 176 -20.62 -1.13 11.15
C PRO A 176 -20.29 0.14 10.36
N PHE A 177 -19.00 0.48 10.21
CA PHE A 177 -18.57 1.65 9.42
C PHE A 177 -18.83 1.44 7.93
N LEU A 178 -18.48 0.27 7.40
CA LEU A 178 -18.75 -0.13 6.01
C LEU A 178 -20.25 -0.25 5.74
N ASN A 179 -21.08 -0.41 6.78
CA ASN A 179 -22.53 -0.51 6.66
C ASN A 179 -23.26 0.83 6.49
N THR A 180 -22.56 1.94 6.74
CA THR A 180 -23.15 3.28 6.65
C THR A 180 -23.47 3.69 5.22
N THR A 181 -24.56 4.43 5.03
CA THR A 181 -25.03 4.89 3.70
C THR A 181 -24.97 6.41 3.53
N SER A 182 -24.72 7.17 4.60
CA SER A 182 -24.58 8.63 4.54
C SER A 182 -23.45 9.04 3.62
N LYS A 183 -23.72 9.98 2.70
CA LYS A 183 -22.78 10.49 1.70
C LYS A 183 -22.00 11.72 2.16
N THR A 184 -22.11 12.11 3.44
CA THR A 184 -21.33 13.26 3.94
C THR A 184 -19.84 12.91 3.98
N ARG A 185 -18.98 13.93 3.84
CA ARG A 185 -17.52 13.77 3.82
C ARG A 185 -16.96 12.96 5.01
N PRO A 186 -17.43 13.14 6.28
CA PRO A 186 -16.97 12.32 7.40
C PRO A 186 -17.25 10.82 7.21
N PHE A 187 -18.42 10.46 6.70
CA PHE A 187 -18.78 9.05 6.48
C PHE A 187 -18.06 8.43 5.29
N GLU A 188 -17.88 9.16 4.18
CA GLU A 188 -17.06 8.71 3.05
C GLU A 188 -15.61 8.45 3.49
N TYR A 189 -15.03 9.35 4.27
CA TYR A 189 -13.67 9.19 4.78
C TYR A 189 -13.54 8.01 5.75
N LEU A 190 -14.53 7.82 6.62
CA LEU A 190 -14.59 6.69 7.54
C LEU A 190 -14.63 5.35 6.78
N ARG A 191 -15.49 5.22 5.77
CA ARG A 191 -15.59 4.00 4.94
C ARG A 191 -14.29 3.74 4.19
N LEU A 192 -13.72 4.76 3.56
CA LEU A 192 -12.47 4.62 2.82
C LEU A 192 -11.32 4.12 3.71
N THR A 193 -11.14 4.73 4.89
CA THR A 193 -10.08 4.33 5.81
C THR A 193 -10.32 2.91 6.35
N SER A 194 -11.57 2.54 6.63
CA SER A 194 -11.95 1.19 7.05
C SER A 194 -11.65 0.14 5.96
N LEU A 195 -11.97 0.43 4.70
CA LEU A 195 -11.60 -0.42 3.57
C LEU A 195 -10.08 -0.54 3.42
N GLY A 196 -9.33 0.52 3.72
CA GLY A 196 -7.87 0.50 3.73
C GLY A 196 -7.30 -0.54 4.70
N VAL A 197 -7.89 -0.68 5.89
CA VAL A 197 -7.50 -1.72 6.86
C VAL A 197 -7.78 -3.11 6.29
N ILE A 198 -8.98 -3.35 5.73
CA ILE A 198 -9.34 -4.65 5.16
C ILE A 198 -8.45 -4.99 3.95
N GLY A 199 -8.19 -4.03 3.07
CA GLY A 199 -7.34 -4.21 1.89
C GLY A 199 -5.87 -4.47 2.23
N ALA A 200 -5.41 -4.07 3.43
CA ALA A 200 -4.05 -4.31 3.90
C ALA A 200 -3.81 -5.74 4.43
N LEU A 201 -4.87 -6.52 4.70
CA LEU A 201 -4.77 -7.92 5.15
C LEU A 201 -4.37 -8.89 4.03
N ASN A 202 -3.75 -8.41 2.95
CA ASN A 202 -3.58 -9.22 1.74
C ASN A 202 -2.58 -10.38 1.91
N ASP A 203 -2.69 -11.32 0.96
CA ASP A 203 -1.71 -12.36 0.67
C ASP A 203 -1.58 -13.51 1.69
N ASN A 204 -2.60 -13.73 2.53
CA ASN A 204 -2.75 -14.97 3.32
C ASN A 204 -4.09 -15.68 2.97
N PRO A 205 -4.08 -16.95 2.55
CA PRO A 205 -5.29 -17.75 2.32
C PRO A 205 -6.29 -17.74 3.50
N ASP A 206 -5.80 -17.71 4.74
CA ASP A 206 -6.64 -17.66 5.94
C ASP A 206 -7.49 -16.38 6.00
N VAL A 207 -6.98 -15.28 5.44
CA VAL A 207 -7.72 -14.02 5.35
C VAL A 207 -8.92 -14.17 4.43
N ILE A 208 -8.77 -14.85 3.29
CA ILE A 208 -9.89 -15.06 2.37
C ILE A 208 -10.98 -15.87 3.05
N ASN A 209 -10.63 -16.97 3.72
CA ASN A 209 -11.60 -17.78 4.47
C ASN A 209 -12.35 -16.98 5.54
N PHE A 210 -11.61 -16.18 6.32
CA PHE A 210 -12.21 -15.27 7.31
C PHE A 210 -13.18 -14.28 6.65
N LEU A 211 -12.76 -13.60 5.59
CA LEU A 211 -13.55 -12.60 4.89
C LEU A 211 -14.83 -13.18 4.27
N LEU A 212 -14.76 -14.40 3.72
CA LEU A 212 -15.91 -15.10 3.18
C LEU A 212 -16.91 -15.50 4.28
N SER A 213 -16.42 -15.96 5.43
CA SER A 213 -17.26 -16.37 6.56
C SER A 213 -17.99 -15.22 7.27
N THR A 214 -17.61 -13.97 6.99
CA THR A 214 -18.06 -12.78 7.72
C THR A 214 -18.85 -11.80 6.85
N GLU A 215 -19.20 -12.18 5.60
CA GLU A 215 -20.03 -11.38 4.69
C GLU A 215 -19.41 -10.04 4.23
N ILE A 216 -18.09 -10.00 3.97
CA ILE A 216 -17.47 -8.78 3.41
C ILE A 216 -17.98 -8.44 2.00
N ILE A 217 -18.34 -9.46 1.21
CA ILE A 217 -18.71 -9.29 -0.21
C ILE A 217 -19.92 -8.36 -0.37
N PRO A 218 -21.07 -8.60 0.31
CA PRO A 218 -22.20 -7.66 0.27
C PRO A 218 -21.83 -6.22 0.62
N LEU A 219 -20.97 -6.02 1.62
CA LEU A 219 -20.51 -4.68 2.03
C LEU A 219 -19.71 -4.00 0.91
N CYS A 220 -18.75 -4.72 0.31
CA CYS A 220 -17.97 -4.22 -0.81
C CYS A 220 -18.83 -3.93 -2.04
N LEU A 221 -19.78 -4.80 -2.39
CA LEU A 221 -20.67 -4.61 -3.54
C LEU A 221 -21.51 -3.34 -3.40
N ARG A 222 -22.08 -3.07 -2.23
CA ARG A 222 -22.82 -1.82 -1.99
C ARG A 222 -21.92 -0.58 -2.14
N ILE A 223 -20.69 -0.64 -1.63
CA ILE A 223 -19.75 0.49 -1.77
C ILE A 223 -19.32 0.68 -3.23
N MET A 224 -19.09 -0.41 -3.97
CA MET A 224 -18.81 -0.40 -5.41
C MET A 224 -19.94 0.27 -6.21
N GLU A 225 -21.18 0.09 -5.79
CA GLU A 225 -22.34 0.69 -6.43
C GLU A 225 -22.48 2.19 -6.09
N THR A 226 -22.47 2.56 -4.80
CA THR A 226 -22.90 3.91 -4.38
C THR A 226 -21.82 4.82 -3.77
N GLY A 227 -20.61 4.31 -3.51
CA GLY A 227 -19.54 5.05 -2.83
C GLY A 227 -18.82 6.09 -3.71
N SER A 228 -17.92 6.86 -3.10
CA SER A 228 -16.96 7.70 -3.84
C SER A 228 -16.05 6.87 -4.75
N GLU A 229 -15.51 7.46 -5.82
CA GLU A 229 -14.61 6.78 -6.78
C GLU A 229 -13.44 6.07 -6.09
N LEU A 230 -12.84 6.72 -5.09
CA LEU A 230 -11.74 6.15 -4.32
C LEU A 230 -12.18 4.94 -3.48
N SER A 231 -13.34 5.04 -2.82
CA SER A 231 -13.93 3.91 -2.07
C SER A 231 -14.31 2.75 -2.99
N LYS A 232 -14.87 3.04 -4.17
CA LYS A 232 -15.15 2.04 -5.21
C LYS A 232 -13.87 1.31 -5.62
N THR A 233 -12.76 2.05 -5.76
CA THR A 233 -11.46 1.49 -6.16
C THR A 233 -10.92 0.51 -5.12
N VAL A 234 -10.99 0.86 -3.84
CA VAL A 234 -10.53 -0.05 -2.77
C VAL A 234 -11.49 -1.24 -2.60
N ALA A 235 -12.80 -1.01 -2.69
CA ALA A 235 -13.78 -2.09 -2.56
C ALA A 235 -13.67 -3.12 -3.69
N ILE A 236 -13.53 -2.69 -4.95
CA ILE A 236 -13.32 -3.63 -6.06
C ILE A 236 -11.96 -4.32 -5.96
N PHE A 237 -10.93 -3.67 -5.43
CA PHE A 237 -9.63 -4.32 -5.17
C PHE A 237 -9.76 -5.48 -4.18
N ILE A 238 -10.54 -5.32 -3.09
CA ILE A 238 -10.82 -6.39 -2.13
C ILE A 238 -11.59 -7.54 -2.81
N VAL A 239 -12.66 -7.23 -3.56
CA VAL A 239 -13.43 -8.25 -4.29
C VAL A 239 -12.55 -8.97 -5.32
N GLN A 240 -11.68 -8.25 -6.01
CA GLN A 240 -10.73 -8.84 -6.96
C GLN A 240 -9.76 -9.80 -6.25
N LYS A 241 -9.23 -9.44 -5.08
CA LYS A 241 -8.36 -10.32 -4.29
C LYS A 241 -9.09 -11.60 -3.85
N ILE A 242 -10.35 -11.49 -3.44
CA ILE A 242 -11.20 -12.66 -3.15
C ILE A 242 -11.38 -13.52 -4.40
N LEU A 243 -11.69 -12.92 -5.55
CA LEU A 243 -11.87 -13.66 -6.80
C LEU A 243 -10.58 -14.36 -7.26
N LEU A 244 -9.41 -13.77 -7.04
CA LEU A 244 -8.12 -14.36 -7.41
C LEU A 244 -7.84 -15.66 -6.63
N ASP A 245 -8.35 -15.78 -5.42
CA ASP A 245 -8.30 -17.02 -4.64
C ASP A 245 -9.28 -18.07 -5.20
N GLU A 246 -8.91 -19.35 -5.11
CA GLU A 246 -9.72 -20.45 -5.63
C GLU A 246 -11.00 -20.65 -4.81
N THR A 247 -10.91 -20.58 -3.49
CA THR A 247 -12.04 -20.69 -2.56
C THR A 247 -13.00 -19.52 -2.76
N GLY A 248 -12.46 -18.31 -2.93
CA GLY A 248 -13.26 -17.12 -3.20
C GLY A 248 -13.99 -17.15 -4.54
N LEU A 249 -13.33 -17.60 -5.62
CA LEU A 249 -14.00 -17.80 -6.92
C LEU A 249 -15.13 -18.83 -6.82
N LEU A 250 -14.87 -19.98 -6.19
CA LEU A 250 -15.88 -21.03 -6.02
C LEU A 250 -17.05 -20.55 -5.16
N TYR A 251 -16.80 -19.78 -4.09
CA TYR A 251 -17.83 -19.21 -3.24
C TYR A 251 -18.78 -18.28 -4.01
N ILE A 252 -18.24 -17.36 -4.81
CA ILE A 252 -19.01 -16.40 -5.60
C ILE A 252 -19.81 -17.13 -6.68
N CYS A 253 -19.20 -18.12 -7.35
CA CYS A 253 -19.85 -18.89 -8.41
C CYS A 253 -20.68 -20.09 -7.91
N GLN A 254 -20.83 -20.26 -6.59
CA GLN A 254 -21.53 -21.40 -6.00
C GLN A 254 -23.02 -21.39 -6.34
N THR A 255 -23.66 -20.24 -6.17
CA THR A 255 -25.09 -20.04 -6.44
C THR A 255 -25.30 -18.98 -7.51
N TYR A 256 -26.42 -19.08 -8.22
CA TYR A 256 -26.80 -18.08 -9.22
C TYR A 256 -26.96 -16.69 -8.59
N GLU A 257 -27.53 -16.61 -7.39
CA GLU A 257 -27.75 -15.34 -6.68
C GLU A 257 -26.45 -14.60 -6.36
N ARG A 258 -25.43 -15.32 -5.85
CA ARG A 258 -24.13 -14.70 -5.52
C ARG A 258 -23.41 -14.22 -6.77
N PHE A 259 -23.36 -15.04 -7.82
CA PHE A 259 -22.78 -14.66 -9.09
C PHE A 259 -23.52 -13.44 -9.68
N TYR A 260 -24.85 -13.48 -9.69
CA TYR A 260 -25.68 -12.41 -10.26
C TYR A 260 -25.48 -11.09 -9.51
N ALA A 261 -25.43 -11.11 -8.17
CA ALA A 261 -25.16 -9.91 -7.38
C ALA A 261 -23.83 -9.24 -7.75
N VAL A 262 -22.76 -10.04 -7.93
CA VAL A 262 -21.45 -9.51 -8.38
C VAL A 262 -21.52 -9.00 -9.82
N ALA A 263 -22.10 -9.78 -10.73
CA ALA A 263 -22.18 -9.44 -12.15
C ALA A 263 -23.00 -8.16 -12.41
N THR A 264 -24.13 -7.98 -11.72
CA THR A 264 -24.97 -6.78 -11.83
C THR A 264 -24.20 -5.53 -11.42
N VAL A 265 -23.49 -5.57 -10.28
CA VAL A 265 -22.71 -4.41 -9.82
C VAL A 265 -21.56 -4.11 -10.79
N LEU A 266 -20.83 -5.13 -11.28
CA LEU A 266 -19.79 -4.93 -12.28
C LEU A 266 -20.34 -4.34 -13.58
N ASN A 267 -21.52 -4.76 -14.03
CA ASN A 267 -22.19 -4.19 -15.21
C ASN A 267 -22.52 -2.71 -15.00
N ASN A 268 -23.13 -2.35 -13.87
CA ASN A 268 -23.42 -0.96 -13.51
C ASN A 268 -22.15 -0.10 -13.49
N MET A 269 -21.04 -0.66 -12.99
CA MET A 269 -19.74 0.02 -13.03
C MET A 269 -19.23 0.22 -14.46
N VAL A 270 -19.32 -0.77 -15.34
CA VAL A 270 -18.91 -0.62 -16.75
C VAL A 270 -19.67 0.52 -17.43
N ASN A 271 -21.01 0.57 -17.25
CA ASN A 271 -21.83 1.61 -17.88
C ASN A 271 -21.44 3.00 -17.39
N HIS A 272 -21.14 3.16 -16.10
CA HIS A 272 -20.63 4.42 -15.55
C HIS A 272 -19.20 4.78 -16.02
N LEU A 273 -18.39 3.77 -16.33
CA LEU A 273 -17.01 3.96 -16.82
C LEU A 273 -16.97 4.49 -18.26
N VAL A 274 -18.02 4.28 -19.05
CA VAL A 274 -18.13 4.87 -20.40
C VAL A 274 -18.05 6.40 -20.33
N GLU A 275 -18.70 7.01 -19.35
CA GLU A 275 -18.70 8.48 -19.18
C GLU A 275 -17.46 8.97 -18.42
N THR A 276 -17.13 8.32 -17.30
CA THR A 276 -16.08 8.80 -16.39
C THR A 276 -14.67 8.49 -16.86
N GLN A 277 -14.49 7.48 -17.70
CA GLN A 277 -13.18 7.04 -18.21
C GLN A 277 -12.16 6.76 -17.09
N ALA A 278 -12.62 6.32 -15.91
CA ALA A 278 -11.76 6.05 -14.76
C ALA A 278 -10.96 4.74 -14.93
N ILE A 279 -9.79 4.84 -15.57
CA ILE A 279 -8.94 3.70 -16.00
C ILE A 279 -8.60 2.75 -14.84
N ARG A 280 -8.34 3.28 -13.63
CA ARG A 280 -8.00 2.46 -12.45
C ARG A 280 -9.13 1.49 -12.11
N LEU A 281 -10.37 1.98 -12.09
CA LEU A 281 -11.55 1.15 -11.85
C LEU A 281 -11.76 0.15 -12.98
N LEU A 282 -11.67 0.60 -14.24
CA LEU A 282 -11.82 -0.26 -15.41
C LEU A 282 -10.86 -1.46 -15.39
N LYS A 283 -9.61 -1.24 -14.99
CA LYS A 283 -8.60 -2.30 -14.82
C LYS A 283 -9.03 -3.37 -13.82
N HIS A 284 -9.58 -2.98 -12.67
CA HIS A 284 -10.09 -3.93 -11.69
C HIS A 284 -11.32 -4.67 -12.21
N VAL A 285 -12.26 -3.96 -12.86
CA VAL A 285 -13.47 -4.55 -13.45
C VAL A 285 -13.13 -5.63 -14.49
N ILE A 286 -12.22 -5.33 -15.43
CA ILE A 286 -11.77 -6.29 -16.45
C ILE A 286 -11.15 -7.52 -15.80
N ARG A 287 -10.33 -7.34 -14.76
CA ARG A 287 -9.70 -8.46 -14.05
C ARG A 287 -10.70 -9.31 -13.29
N CYS A 288 -11.74 -8.72 -12.69
CA CYS A 288 -12.82 -9.46 -12.06
C CYS A 288 -13.58 -10.31 -13.10
N TYR A 289 -13.95 -9.74 -14.24
CA TYR A 289 -14.62 -10.49 -15.32
C TYR A 289 -13.74 -11.60 -15.87
N LEU A 290 -12.44 -11.34 -16.11
CA LEU A 290 -11.49 -12.35 -16.57
C LEU A 290 -11.45 -13.52 -15.59
N ARG A 291 -11.28 -13.26 -14.29
CA ARG A 291 -11.24 -14.32 -13.28
C ARG A 291 -12.56 -15.07 -13.14
N LEU A 292 -13.70 -14.38 -13.22
CA LEU A 292 -15.02 -15.03 -13.27
C LEU A 292 -15.16 -15.96 -14.47
N SER A 293 -14.64 -15.58 -15.65
CA SER A 293 -14.70 -16.40 -16.86
C SER A 293 -13.95 -17.73 -16.75
N GLU A 294 -13.03 -17.87 -15.79
CA GLU A 294 -12.31 -19.13 -15.57
C GLU A 294 -13.23 -20.21 -14.97
N ASN A 295 -14.28 -19.83 -14.23
CA ASN A 295 -15.29 -20.77 -13.75
C ASN A 295 -16.27 -21.16 -14.88
N PRO A 296 -16.46 -22.45 -15.20
CA PRO A 296 -17.31 -22.87 -16.33
C PRO A 296 -18.77 -22.38 -16.27
N ARG A 297 -19.38 -22.35 -15.08
CA ARG A 297 -20.77 -21.91 -14.89
C ARG A 297 -20.91 -20.40 -15.10
N ALA A 298 -20.00 -19.63 -14.52
CA ALA A 298 -19.96 -18.18 -14.70
C ALA A 298 -19.62 -17.81 -16.15
N ARG A 299 -18.72 -18.54 -16.80
CA ARG A 299 -18.36 -18.36 -18.22
C ARG A 299 -19.59 -18.44 -19.12
N GLU A 300 -20.42 -19.48 -18.95
CA GLU A 300 -21.66 -19.63 -19.71
C GLU A 300 -22.59 -18.44 -19.53
N ALA A 301 -22.81 -18.01 -18.29
CA ALA A 301 -23.64 -16.84 -18.00
C ALA A 301 -23.06 -15.55 -18.61
N LEU A 302 -21.74 -15.34 -18.50
CA LEU A 302 -21.05 -14.17 -19.07
C LEU A 302 -21.14 -14.08 -20.59
N ARG A 303 -21.27 -15.21 -21.32
CA ARG A 303 -21.54 -15.15 -22.76
C ARG A 303 -22.84 -14.43 -23.08
N GLN A 304 -23.81 -14.45 -22.18
CA GLN A 304 -25.11 -13.81 -22.35
C GLN A 304 -25.16 -12.41 -21.73
N CYS A 305 -24.44 -12.17 -20.62
CA CYS A 305 -24.58 -10.94 -19.84
C CYS A 305 -23.33 -10.03 -19.77
N LEU A 306 -22.23 -10.34 -20.47
CA LEU A 306 -21.07 -9.42 -20.52
C LEU A 306 -21.48 -8.09 -21.15
N PRO A 307 -21.21 -6.94 -20.50
CA PRO A 307 -21.59 -5.61 -21.01
C PRO A 307 -21.02 -5.31 -22.39
N GLU A 308 -21.84 -4.72 -23.28
CA GLU A 308 -21.46 -4.35 -24.65
C GLU A 308 -20.21 -3.46 -24.74
N PRO A 309 -20.00 -2.45 -23.84
CA PRO A 309 -18.79 -1.62 -23.88
C PRO A 309 -17.46 -2.38 -23.67
N LEU A 310 -17.51 -3.61 -23.13
CA LEU A 310 -16.34 -4.49 -23.01
C LEU A 310 -16.16 -5.39 -24.25
N ARG A 311 -17.17 -5.53 -25.11
CA ARG A 311 -17.12 -6.31 -26.35
C ARG A 311 -16.71 -5.48 -27.55
N ASP A 312 -17.06 -4.20 -27.53
CA ASP A 312 -16.81 -3.29 -28.63
C ASP A 312 -15.53 -2.45 -28.43
N ALA A 313 -15.36 -1.42 -29.25
CA ALA A 313 -14.20 -0.55 -29.20
C ALA A 313 -14.29 0.59 -28.18
N THR A 314 -15.32 0.64 -27.30
CA THR A 314 -15.60 1.78 -26.40
C THR A 314 -14.39 2.18 -25.55
N PHE A 315 -13.69 1.22 -24.96
CA PHE A 315 -12.53 1.50 -24.11
C PHE A 315 -11.17 1.45 -24.85
N SER A 316 -11.16 1.35 -26.18
CA SER A 316 -9.90 1.20 -26.95
C SER A 316 -8.93 2.36 -26.74
N GLN A 317 -9.46 3.58 -26.68
CA GLN A 317 -8.67 4.79 -26.45
C GLN A 317 -8.22 4.90 -24.99
N ALA A 318 -9.11 4.60 -24.04
CA ALA A 318 -8.81 4.62 -22.60
C ALA A 318 -7.68 3.65 -22.24
N LEU A 319 -7.65 2.50 -22.91
CA LEU A 319 -6.67 1.45 -22.66
C LEU A 319 -5.44 1.56 -23.56
N LYS A 320 -5.29 2.63 -24.37
CA LYS A 320 -4.24 2.74 -25.39
C LYS A 320 -2.86 2.34 -24.87
N ASP A 321 -2.50 2.86 -23.70
CA ASP A 321 -1.18 2.71 -23.09
C ASP A 321 -1.13 1.63 -21.98
N ASP A 322 -2.26 1.05 -21.56
CA ASP A 322 -2.29 -0.07 -20.59
C ASP A 322 -2.36 -1.42 -21.30
N ILE A 323 -1.20 -1.86 -21.80
CA ILE A 323 -1.03 -3.14 -22.51
C ILE A 323 -1.48 -4.34 -21.66
N THR A 324 -1.26 -4.28 -20.34
CA THR A 324 -1.63 -5.39 -19.45
C THR A 324 -3.14 -5.55 -19.40
N THR A 325 -3.87 -4.45 -19.20
CA THR A 325 -5.33 -4.48 -19.13
C THR A 325 -5.95 -4.83 -20.48
N LYS A 326 -5.38 -4.34 -21.60
CA LYS A 326 -5.77 -4.77 -22.95
C LYS A 326 -5.65 -6.29 -23.15
N ARG A 327 -4.53 -6.88 -22.71
CA ARG A 327 -4.33 -8.33 -22.79
C ARG A 327 -5.36 -9.09 -21.96
N CYS A 328 -5.65 -8.62 -20.74
CA CYS A 328 -6.69 -9.22 -19.91
C CYS A 328 -8.07 -9.16 -20.59
N LEU A 329 -8.42 -8.04 -21.22
CA LEU A 329 -9.69 -7.90 -21.95
C LEU A 329 -9.74 -8.84 -23.16
N ALA A 330 -8.67 -8.91 -23.95
CA ALA A 330 -8.58 -9.82 -25.08
C ALA A 330 -8.73 -11.29 -24.64
N GLN A 331 -8.05 -11.69 -23.56
CA GLN A 331 -8.16 -13.04 -23.01
C GLN A 331 -9.57 -13.37 -22.52
N LEU A 332 -10.24 -12.40 -21.86
CA LEU A 332 -11.64 -12.53 -21.47
C LEU A 332 -12.53 -12.80 -22.68
N LEU A 333 -12.36 -12.04 -23.77
CA LEU A 333 -13.13 -12.24 -24.99
C LEU A 333 -12.84 -13.61 -25.63
N VAL A 334 -11.59 -14.06 -25.61
CA VAL A 334 -11.21 -15.41 -26.07
C VAL A 334 -11.93 -16.50 -25.27
N HIS A 335 -11.88 -16.45 -23.93
CA HIS A 335 -12.57 -17.41 -23.06
C HIS A 335 -14.08 -17.52 -23.36
N LEU A 336 -14.70 -16.41 -23.77
CA LEU A 336 -16.13 -16.37 -24.10
C LEU A 336 -16.42 -16.77 -25.55
N SER A 337 -15.43 -16.70 -26.44
CA SER A 337 -15.54 -17.04 -27.86
C SER A 337 -15.37 -18.53 -28.19
N ASP A 338 -14.85 -19.35 -27.27
CA ASP A 338 -14.56 -20.79 -27.44
C ASP A 338 -15.84 -21.65 -27.59
N ASN A 339 -16.62 -21.38 -28.64
CA ASN A 339 -17.73 -22.16 -29.19
C ASN A 339 -17.73 -22.06 -30.74
N VAL A 340 -16.55 -22.07 -31.36
CA VAL A 340 -16.46 -22.57 -32.75
C VAL A 340 -16.61 -24.08 -32.70
N GLN A 341 -17.86 -24.53 -32.62
CA GLN A 341 -18.43 -25.80 -33.07
C GLN A 341 -17.55 -27.06 -32.93
N ALA A 342 -17.77 -27.81 -31.84
CA ALA A 342 -17.87 -29.27 -31.97
C ALA A 342 -19.30 -29.57 -32.45
N ALA A 343 -19.53 -29.42 -33.75
CA ALA A 343 -20.75 -29.83 -34.44
C ALA A 343 -20.45 -31.07 -35.29
#